data_AF-A0A7J6QMR4-F1
#
_entry.id   AF-A0A7J6QMR4-F1
#
_cell.length_a   1.000
_cell.length_b   1.000
_cell.length_c   1.000
_cell.angle_alpha   90.00
_cell.angle_beta   90.00
_cell.angle_gamma   90.00
#
_symmetry.space_group_name_H-M   'P 1'
#
loop_
_entity.id
_entity.type
_entity.pdbx_description
1 polymer ?
#
loop_
_entity_poly.entity_id
_entity_poly.type
_entity_poly.pdbx_seq_one_letter_code
_entity_poly.pdbx_strand_id
1 'polypeptide(L)'
;AAWVLTNIASGTRAQTETVVAAGTIPLFIALLGSPDAEVREQAVWALGNIAGDSPRLRDMVLEANVLPGMMNLFNDSDKFSLFRNATWALSNLCRGKPQPPLEAIAPALPLLSQLINSNDVEVITDACWALSYVTDGPSERIQAVLDTGACPRLVELLKHDSPLVQTPALRAVGNIVTGDDKQTQQVINCGGLEPLHALLYSPKKNLRKEA
;
A
#
# COMPACT_ATOMS: atom_id res chain seq x y z
N ALA A 1 -12.94 -10.11 -21.72
CA ALA A 1 -13.98 -9.80 -20.71
C ALA A 1 -13.41 -9.06 -19.49
N ALA A 2 -12.33 -9.54 -18.86
CA ALA A 2 -11.74 -8.91 -17.67
C ALA A 2 -11.44 -7.41 -17.84
N TRP A 3 -10.81 -7.01 -18.96
CA TRP A 3 -10.55 -5.60 -19.26
C TRP A 3 -11.82 -4.73 -19.29
N VAL A 4 -12.90 -5.21 -19.93
CA VAL A 4 -14.18 -4.49 -20.01
C VAL A 4 -14.79 -4.29 -18.63
N LEU A 5 -14.81 -5.34 -17.80
CA LEU A 5 -15.33 -5.25 -16.43
C LEU A 5 -14.48 -4.32 -15.55
N THR A 6 -13.17 -4.29 -15.77
CA THR A 6 -12.25 -3.38 -15.06
C THR A 6 -12.57 -1.92 -15.37
N ASN A 7 -12.80 -1.58 -16.64
CA ASN A 7 -13.18 -0.22 -17.03
C ASN A 7 -14.54 0.21 -16.45
N ILE A 8 -15.47 -0.73 -16.24
CA ILE A 8 -16.74 -0.43 -15.54
C ILE A 8 -16.47 -0.23 -14.03
N ALA A 9 -15.60 -1.05 -13.43
CA ALA A 9 -15.24 -0.96 -12.01
C ALA A 9 -14.38 0.25 -11.67
N SER A 10 -13.70 0.88 -12.64
CA SER A 10 -12.98 2.14 -12.46
C SER A 10 -13.87 3.38 -12.62
N GLY A 11 -15.17 3.19 -12.80
CA GLY A 11 -16.15 4.25 -13.01
C GLY A 11 -16.66 4.87 -11.70
N THR A 12 -17.94 5.21 -11.69
CA THR A 12 -18.66 5.69 -10.50
C THR A 12 -18.91 4.55 -9.52
N ARG A 13 -19.11 4.87 -8.23
CA ARG A 13 -19.47 3.87 -7.20
C ARG A 13 -20.61 2.94 -7.63
N ALA A 14 -21.67 3.47 -8.23
CA ALA A 14 -22.81 2.67 -8.68
C ALA A 14 -22.41 1.65 -9.78
N GLN A 15 -21.47 2.01 -10.65
CA GLN A 15 -20.93 1.11 -11.67
C GLN A 15 -20.07 0.01 -11.03
N THR A 16 -19.19 0.38 -10.09
CA THR A 16 -18.38 -0.58 -9.31
C THR A 16 -19.24 -1.55 -8.53
N GLU A 17 -20.28 -1.06 -7.85
CA GLU A 17 -21.23 -1.89 -7.10
C GLU A 17 -22.01 -2.84 -8.01
N THR A 18 -22.36 -2.42 -9.23
CA THR A 18 -23.02 -3.29 -10.21
C THR A 18 -22.11 -4.45 -10.63
N VAL A 19 -20.82 -4.17 -10.85
CA VAL A 19 -19.81 -5.19 -11.17
C VAL A 19 -19.65 -6.17 -10.01
N VAL A 20 -19.59 -5.67 -8.77
CA VAL A 20 -19.47 -6.51 -7.57
C VAL A 20 -20.73 -7.36 -7.35
N ALA A 21 -21.92 -6.78 -7.52
CA ALA A 21 -23.20 -7.48 -7.38
C ALA A 21 -23.37 -8.64 -8.38
N ALA A 22 -22.67 -8.58 -9.53
CA ALA A 22 -22.61 -9.68 -10.50
C ALA A 22 -21.67 -10.83 -10.07
N GLY A 23 -21.11 -10.83 -8.86
CA GLY A 23 -20.29 -11.92 -8.32
C GLY A 23 -18.86 -11.96 -8.87
N THR A 24 -18.30 -10.81 -9.27
CA THR A 24 -17.02 -10.75 -9.98
C THR A 24 -15.77 -10.86 -9.09
N ILE A 25 -15.85 -10.56 -7.80
CA ILE A 25 -14.69 -10.60 -6.88
C ILE A 25 -14.03 -12.01 -6.88
N PRO A 26 -14.74 -13.12 -6.62
CA PRO A 26 -14.13 -14.45 -6.65
C PRO A 26 -13.56 -14.83 -8.02
N LEU A 27 -14.18 -14.35 -9.10
CA LEU A 27 -13.71 -14.60 -10.47
C LEU A 27 -12.38 -13.88 -10.72
N PHE A 28 -12.26 -12.60 -10.33
CA PHE A 28 -10.99 -11.89 -10.46
C PHE A 28 -9.89 -12.50 -9.58
N ILE A 29 -10.22 -12.96 -8.37
CA ILE A 29 -9.26 -13.65 -7.50
C ILE A 29 -8.75 -14.94 -8.18
N ALA A 30 -9.62 -15.73 -8.80
CA ALA A 30 -9.22 -16.91 -9.55
C ALA A 30 -8.30 -16.56 -10.74
N LEU A 31 -8.55 -15.42 -11.40
CA LEU A 31 -7.73 -14.95 -12.52
C LEU A 31 -6.33 -14.49 -12.11
N LEU A 32 -6.05 -14.24 -10.82
CA LEU A 32 -4.69 -14.00 -10.31
C LEU A 32 -3.78 -15.22 -10.54
N GLY A 33 -4.33 -16.42 -10.64
CA GLY A 33 -3.61 -17.66 -10.96
C GLY A 33 -3.55 -17.99 -12.46
N SER A 34 -4.00 -17.09 -13.34
CA SER A 34 -3.95 -17.31 -14.79
C SER A 34 -2.52 -17.53 -15.28
N PRO A 35 -2.25 -18.45 -16.23
CA PRO A 35 -0.93 -18.56 -16.86
C PRO A 35 -0.58 -17.32 -17.68
N ASP A 36 -1.59 -16.59 -18.17
CA ASP A 36 -1.43 -15.36 -18.94
C ASP A 36 -1.21 -14.15 -18.02
N ALA A 37 -0.05 -13.49 -18.16
CA ALA A 37 0.34 -12.35 -17.34
C ALA A 37 -0.55 -11.11 -17.55
N GLU A 38 -1.04 -10.87 -18.77
CA GLU A 38 -1.94 -9.74 -19.04
C GLU A 38 -3.30 -9.97 -18.38
N VAL A 39 -3.77 -11.22 -18.36
CA VAL A 39 -4.99 -11.58 -17.62
C VAL A 39 -4.82 -11.37 -16.12
N ARG A 40 -3.66 -11.76 -15.54
CA ARG A 40 -3.35 -11.50 -14.12
C ARG A 40 -3.33 -9.99 -13.85
N GLU A 41 -2.68 -9.21 -14.71
CA GLU A 41 -2.58 -7.76 -14.58
C GLU A 41 -3.96 -7.08 -14.62
N GLN A 42 -4.85 -7.52 -15.51
CA GLN A 42 -6.24 -7.01 -15.54
C GLN A 42 -7.02 -7.39 -14.27
N ALA A 43 -6.83 -8.60 -13.74
CA ALA A 43 -7.47 -9.02 -12.50
C ALA A 43 -7.01 -8.19 -11.29
N VAL A 44 -5.70 -7.93 -11.19
CA VAL A 44 -5.11 -7.03 -10.18
C VAL A 44 -5.72 -5.64 -10.27
N TRP A 45 -5.77 -5.09 -11.48
CA TRP A 45 -6.29 -3.74 -11.71
C TRP A 45 -7.78 -3.64 -11.35
N ALA A 46 -8.59 -4.65 -11.69
CA ALA A 46 -9.99 -4.73 -11.27
C ALA A 46 -10.14 -4.75 -9.74
N LEU A 47 -9.42 -5.64 -9.06
CA LEU A 47 -9.48 -5.78 -7.61
C LEU A 47 -9.00 -4.51 -6.89
N GLY A 48 -7.96 -3.86 -7.40
CA GLY A 48 -7.45 -2.60 -6.86
C GLY A 48 -8.44 -1.45 -7.02
N ASN A 49 -9.17 -1.36 -8.14
CA ASN A 49 -10.24 -0.37 -8.32
C ASN A 49 -11.42 -0.63 -7.38
N ILE A 50 -11.86 -1.88 -7.25
CA ILE A 50 -12.94 -2.26 -6.34
C ILE A 50 -12.57 -1.93 -4.89
N ALA A 51 -11.35 -2.28 -4.45
CA ALA A 51 -10.86 -1.96 -3.11
C ALA A 51 -10.68 -0.45 -2.89
N GLY A 52 -10.29 0.30 -3.93
CA GLY A 52 -10.09 1.74 -3.86
C GLY A 52 -11.37 2.58 -3.77
N ASP A 53 -12.54 2.05 -4.13
CA ASP A 53 -13.80 2.81 -4.18
C ASP A 53 -14.37 3.16 -2.79
N SER A 54 -14.39 2.19 -1.87
CA SER A 54 -14.95 2.40 -0.53
C SER A 54 -14.44 1.37 0.48
N PRO A 55 -14.45 1.72 1.79
CA PRO A 55 -14.12 0.78 2.87
C PRO A 55 -14.94 -0.52 2.80
N ARG A 56 -16.23 -0.43 2.44
CA ARG A 56 -17.11 -1.60 2.28
C ARG A 56 -16.60 -2.54 1.19
N LEU A 57 -16.30 -2.02 0.01
CA LEU A 57 -15.85 -2.85 -1.11
C LEU A 57 -14.43 -3.40 -0.90
N ARG A 58 -13.55 -2.61 -0.27
CA ARG A 58 -12.25 -3.08 0.23
C ARG A 58 -12.41 -4.28 1.15
N ASP A 59 -13.28 -4.18 2.15
CA ASP A 59 -13.48 -5.26 3.13
C ASP A 59 -14.07 -6.51 2.46
N MET A 60 -14.97 -6.37 1.50
CA MET A 60 -15.46 -7.50 0.69
C MET A 60 -14.35 -8.21 -0.10
N VAL A 61 -13.37 -7.47 -0.64
CA VAL A 61 -12.21 -8.05 -1.34
C VAL A 61 -11.28 -8.77 -0.36
N LEU A 62 -11.07 -8.22 0.84
CA LEU A 62 -10.29 -8.86 1.91
C LEU A 62 -10.95 -10.14 2.41
N GLU A 63 -12.26 -10.10 2.68
CA GLU A 63 -13.08 -11.25 3.12
C GLU A 63 -13.08 -12.38 2.09
N ALA A 64 -12.93 -12.05 0.80
CA ALA A 64 -12.79 -13.02 -0.27
C ALA A 64 -11.38 -13.66 -0.36
N ASN A 65 -10.49 -13.40 0.61
CA ASN A 65 -9.15 -13.96 0.72
C ASN A 65 -8.24 -13.65 -0.48
N VAL A 66 -8.20 -12.37 -0.89
CA VAL A 66 -7.38 -11.92 -2.04
C VAL A 66 -5.87 -12.04 -1.83
N LEU A 67 -5.40 -11.92 -0.58
CA LEU A 67 -3.96 -11.68 -0.30
C LEU A 67 -3.03 -12.77 -0.81
N PRO A 68 -3.29 -14.09 -0.62
CA PRO A 68 -2.39 -15.12 -1.13
C PRO A 68 -2.19 -15.03 -2.64
N GLY A 69 -3.28 -14.82 -3.39
CA GLY A 69 -3.22 -14.64 -4.85
C GLY A 69 -2.45 -13.38 -5.25
N MET A 70 -2.70 -12.26 -4.55
CA MET A 70 -2.03 -10.98 -4.83
C MET A 70 -0.52 -11.04 -4.53
N MET A 71 -0.14 -11.65 -3.41
CA MET A 71 1.27 -11.76 -3.00
C MET A 71 2.06 -12.72 -3.89
N ASN A 72 1.43 -13.78 -4.41
CA ASN A 72 2.09 -14.72 -5.32
C ASN A 72 2.56 -14.07 -6.63
N LEU A 73 1.97 -12.94 -7.03
CA LEU A 73 2.39 -12.21 -8.24
C LEU A 73 3.82 -11.67 -8.15
N PHE A 74 4.34 -11.48 -6.95
CA PHE A 74 5.71 -11.01 -6.72
C PHE A 74 6.75 -12.12 -6.81
N ASN A 75 6.32 -13.39 -6.82
CA ASN A 75 7.20 -14.55 -7.01
C ASN A 75 7.38 -14.88 -8.50
N ASP A 76 6.41 -14.49 -9.33
CA ASP A 76 6.33 -14.83 -10.76
C ASP A 76 6.19 -13.56 -11.62
N SER A 77 7.27 -12.78 -11.80
CA SER A 77 7.48 -12.02 -13.06
C SER A 77 8.77 -11.18 -13.08
N ASP A 78 9.38 -11.08 -14.27
CA ASP A 78 10.30 -10.01 -14.67
C ASP A 78 9.55 -8.75 -15.19
N LYS A 79 8.22 -8.65 -15.00
CA LYS A 79 7.40 -7.56 -15.54
C LYS A 79 7.12 -6.50 -14.47
N PHE A 80 7.88 -5.42 -14.54
CA PHE A 80 7.71 -4.25 -13.66
C PHE A 80 6.28 -3.69 -13.63
N SER A 81 5.52 -3.76 -14.74
CA SER A 81 4.14 -3.25 -14.78
C SER A 81 3.20 -4.01 -13.83
N LEU A 82 3.35 -5.34 -13.75
CA LEU A 82 2.57 -6.17 -12.84
C LEU A 82 2.90 -5.85 -11.38
N PHE A 83 4.17 -5.61 -11.06
CA PHE A 83 4.60 -5.25 -9.70
C PHE A 83 4.04 -3.90 -9.27
N ARG A 84 4.05 -2.89 -10.16
CA ARG A 84 3.44 -1.59 -9.90
C ARG A 84 1.95 -1.73 -9.61
N ASN A 85 1.22 -2.42 -10.50
CA ASN A 85 -0.22 -2.64 -10.34
C ASN A 85 -0.57 -3.44 -9.07
N ALA A 86 0.21 -4.47 -8.73
CA ALA A 86 -0.01 -5.27 -7.54
C ALA A 86 0.30 -4.47 -6.26
N THR A 87 1.35 -3.66 -6.26
CA THR A 87 1.70 -2.80 -5.11
C THR A 87 0.63 -1.73 -4.90
N TRP A 88 0.15 -1.12 -5.98
CA TRP A 88 -0.97 -0.18 -5.96
C TRP A 88 -2.26 -0.83 -5.42
N ALA A 89 -2.59 -2.05 -5.86
CA ALA A 89 -3.76 -2.76 -5.35
C ALA A 89 -3.62 -3.09 -3.85
N LEU A 90 -2.44 -3.53 -3.39
CA LEU A 90 -2.15 -3.74 -1.97
C LEU A 90 -2.30 -2.44 -1.16
N SER A 91 -1.87 -1.30 -1.70
CA SER A 91 -2.02 0.00 -1.01
C SER A 91 -3.49 0.38 -0.82
N ASN A 92 -4.34 0.12 -1.82
CA ASN A 92 -5.79 0.30 -1.69
C ASN A 92 -6.43 -0.64 -0.67
N LEU A 93 -5.93 -1.87 -0.52
CA LEU A 93 -6.39 -2.81 0.52
C LEU A 93 -6.07 -2.31 1.94
N CYS A 94 -5.03 -1.49 2.11
CA CYS A 94 -4.68 -0.85 3.39
C CYS A 94 -5.41 0.48 3.64
N ARG A 95 -6.03 1.07 2.60
CA ARG A 95 -6.53 2.45 2.61
C ARG A 95 -7.92 2.58 3.22
N GLY A 96 -8.24 3.77 3.72
CA GLY A 96 -9.61 4.21 4.01
C GLY A 96 -9.97 4.24 5.50
N LYS A 97 -11.06 4.93 5.82
CA LYS A 97 -11.63 5.02 7.17
C LYS A 97 -13.12 4.60 7.11
N PRO A 98 -13.59 3.68 7.96
CA PRO A 98 -12.83 2.93 8.97
C PRO A 98 -11.71 2.08 8.36
N GLN A 99 -10.63 1.87 9.12
CA GLN A 99 -9.47 1.09 8.67
C GLN A 99 -9.86 -0.38 8.47
N PRO A 100 -9.22 -1.11 7.53
CA PRO A 100 -9.42 -2.55 7.39
C PRO A 100 -8.94 -3.27 8.67
N PRO A 101 -9.54 -4.40 9.07
CA PRO A 101 -9.04 -5.20 10.20
C PRO A 101 -7.55 -5.49 10.07
N LEU A 102 -6.78 -5.33 11.15
CA LEU A 102 -5.33 -5.48 11.09
C LEU A 102 -4.96 -6.91 10.69
N GLU A 103 -5.68 -7.90 11.20
CA GLU A 103 -5.49 -9.33 10.94
C GLU A 103 -5.68 -9.66 9.46
N ALA A 104 -6.57 -8.92 8.78
CA ALA A 104 -6.84 -9.11 7.35
C ALA A 104 -5.72 -8.58 6.45
N ILE A 105 -4.94 -7.61 6.92
CA ILE A 105 -3.85 -6.99 6.13
C ILE A 105 -2.43 -7.35 6.64
N ALA A 106 -2.30 -7.83 7.88
CA ALA A 106 -1.04 -8.20 8.50
C ALA A 106 -0.17 -9.14 7.65
N PRO A 107 -0.73 -10.15 6.94
CA PRO A 107 0.07 -11.02 6.07
C PRO A 107 0.83 -10.29 4.96
N ALA A 108 0.35 -9.12 4.52
CA ALA A 108 0.99 -8.33 3.46
C ALA A 108 2.10 -7.41 3.98
N LEU A 109 2.20 -7.15 5.29
CA LEU A 109 3.15 -6.16 5.83
C LEU A 109 4.63 -6.53 5.58
N PRO A 110 5.08 -7.80 5.75
CA PRO A 110 6.46 -8.16 5.43
C PRO A 110 6.82 -7.91 3.97
N LEU A 111 5.89 -8.20 3.05
CA LEU A 111 6.06 -7.92 1.63
C LEU A 111 6.12 -6.42 1.35
N LEU A 112 5.24 -5.61 1.96
CA LEU A 112 5.28 -4.15 1.81
C LEU A 112 6.60 -3.56 2.34
N SER A 113 7.12 -4.08 3.46
CA SER A 113 8.45 -3.74 4.00
C SER A 113 9.58 -4.11 3.04
N GLN A 114 9.47 -5.23 2.32
CA GLN A 114 10.41 -5.58 1.27
C GLN A 114 10.30 -4.63 0.06
N LEU A 115 9.09 -4.28 -0.38
CA LEU A 115 8.83 -3.48 -1.59
C LEU A 115 9.36 -2.04 -1.49
N ILE A 116 9.46 -1.45 -0.30
CA ILE A 116 10.11 -0.13 -0.10
C ILE A 116 11.63 -0.15 -0.35
N ASN A 117 12.24 -1.33 -0.52
CA ASN A 117 13.63 -1.50 -0.96
C ASN A 117 13.77 -1.63 -2.49
N SER A 118 12.67 -1.51 -3.25
CA SER A 118 12.72 -1.49 -4.71
C SER A 118 13.54 -0.31 -5.24
N ASN A 119 13.98 -0.41 -6.50
CA ASN A 119 14.55 0.72 -7.27
C ASN A 119 13.50 1.44 -8.12
N ASP A 120 12.27 0.91 -8.18
CA ASP A 120 11.18 1.48 -8.94
C ASP A 120 10.39 2.50 -8.10
N VAL A 121 10.40 3.76 -8.54
CA VAL A 121 9.81 4.89 -7.81
C VAL A 121 8.31 4.69 -7.56
N GLU A 122 7.57 4.10 -8.49
CA GLU A 122 6.12 3.87 -8.33
C GLU A 122 5.86 2.79 -7.29
N VAL A 123 6.60 1.67 -7.35
CA VAL A 123 6.52 0.60 -6.33
C VAL A 123 6.85 1.14 -4.93
N ILE A 124 7.94 1.90 -4.78
CA ILE A 124 8.31 2.49 -3.47
C ILE A 124 7.19 3.42 -2.99
N THR A 125 6.66 4.25 -3.87
CA THR A 125 5.61 5.24 -3.53
C THR A 125 4.36 4.55 -2.99
N ASP A 126 3.84 3.56 -3.70
CA ASP A 126 2.62 2.85 -3.30
C ASP A 126 2.83 1.97 -2.05
N ALA A 127 4.00 1.34 -1.91
CA ALA A 127 4.34 0.59 -0.71
C ALA A 127 4.43 1.51 0.52
N CYS A 128 5.06 2.69 0.39
CA CYS A 128 5.09 3.70 1.45
C CYS A 128 3.68 4.22 1.78
N TRP A 129 2.81 4.44 0.79
CA TRP A 129 1.42 4.82 1.05
C TRP A 129 0.69 3.75 1.85
N ALA A 130 0.83 2.48 1.47
CA ALA A 130 0.25 1.35 2.20
C ALA A 130 0.68 1.37 3.67
N LEU A 131 2.00 1.43 3.93
CA LEU A 131 2.54 1.49 5.29
C LEU A 131 2.04 2.72 6.06
N SER A 132 1.95 3.89 5.41
CA SER A 132 1.42 5.10 6.02
C SER A 132 -0.05 4.98 6.44
N TYR A 133 -0.88 4.25 5.69
CA TYR A 133 -2.28 4.01 6.04
C TYR A 133 -2.41 3.05 7.23
N VAL A 134 -1.49 2.09 7.34
CA VAL A 134 -1.45 1.15 8.47
C VAL A 134 -0.99 1.86 9.74
N THR A 135 0.05 2.68 9.68
CA THR A 135 0.58 3.40 10.84
C THR A 135 -0.31 4.56 11.32
N ASP A 136 -1.28 5.01 10.52
CA ASP A 136 -2.29 6.02 10.91
C ASP A 136 -3.36 5.44 11.86
N GLY A 137 -2.95 4.88 12.99
CA GLY A 137 -3.81 4.20 13.95
C GLY A 137 -3.15 3.94 15.30
N PRO A 138 -3.77 3.13 16.18
CA PRO A 138 -3.25 2.84 17.50
C PRO A 138 -1.86 2.19 17.49
N SER A 139 -1.18 2.22 18.63
CA SER A 139 0.19 1.69 18.82
C SER A 139 0.37 0.25 18.34
N GLU A 140 -0.67 -0.59 18.40
CA GLU A 140 -0.65 -1.97 17.90
C GLU A 140 -0.39 -2.05 16.38
N ARG A 141 -1.00 -1.14 15.61
CA ARG A 141 -0.79 -1.07 14.15
C ARG A 141 0.58 -0.51 13.80
N ILE A 142 1.02 0.49 14.56
CA ILE A 142 2.37 1.04 14.46
C ILE A 142 3.39 -0.08 14.71
N GLN A 143 3.18 -0.86 15.78
CA GLN A 143 4.07 -1.96 16.14
C GLN A 143 4.10 -3.04 15.06
N ALA A 144 2.94 -3.40 14.48
CA ALA A 144 2.88 -4.38 13.40
C ALA A 144 3.73 -3.98 12.19
N VAL A 145 3.83 -2.69 11.87
CA VAL A 145 4.73 -2.19 10.81
C VAL A 145 6.20 -2.20 11.26
N LEU A 146 6.49 -1.78 12.49
CA LEU A 146 7.86 -1.77 13.03
C LEU A 146 8.47 -3.17 13.11
N ASP A 147 7.67 -4.17 13.48
CA ASP A 147 8.08 -5.57 13.58
C ASP A 147 8.51 -6.18 12.23
N THR A 148 8.11 -5.57 11.11
CA THR A 148 8.58 -5.97 9.77
C THR A 148 9.96 -5.42 9.41
N GLY A 149 10.56 -4.60 10.27
CA GLY A 149 11.85 -3.94 10.01
C GLY A 149 11.76 -2.78 9.00
N ALA A 150 10.58 -2.22 8.73
CA ALA A 150 10.41 -1.14 7.76
C ALA A 150 11.06 0.20 8.18
N CYS A 151 11.26 0.43 9.49
CA CYS A 151 11.64 1.74 10.03
C CYS A 151 12.96 2.31 9.46
N PRO A 152 14.10 1.57 9.41
CA PRO A 152 15.34 2.11 8.85
C PRO A 152 15.19 2.58 7.41
N ARG A 153 14.48 1.79 6.59
CA ARG A 153 14.27 2.13 5.17
C ARG A 153 13.32 3.31 5.01
N LEU A 154 12.24 3.40 5.78
CA LEU A 154 11.34 4.57 5.78
C LEU A 154 12.09 5.86 6.13
N VAL A 155 13.00 5.81 7.10
CA VAL A 155 13.87 6.95 7.46
C VAL A 155 14.83 7.30 6.33
N GLU A 156 15.45 6.31 5.68
CA GLU A 156 16.34 6.55 4.54
C GLU A 156 15.60 7.23 3.37
N LEU A 157 14.37 6.78 3.08
CA LEU A 157 13.54 7.31 2.00
C LEU A 157 13.12 8.78 2.19
N LEU A 158 13.26 9.35 3.39
CA LEU A 158 13.10 10.80 3.61
C LEU A 158 14.11 11.63 2.80
N LYS A 159 15.27 11.03 2.47
CA LYS A 159 16.33 11.66 1.66
C LYS A 159 16.19 11.40 0.15
N HIS A 160 15.14 10.69 -0.26
CA HIS A 160 14.97 10.31 -1.66
C HIS A 160 14.75 11.54 -2.56
N ASP A 161 15.37 11.56 -3.75
CA ASP A 161 15.33 12.71 -4.66
C ASP A 161 13.91 13.05 -5.16
N SER A 162 13.05 12.04 -5.24
CA SER A 162 11.65 12.19 -5.65
C SER A 162 10.73 12.49 -4.45
N PRO A 163 10.04 13.65 -4.43
CA PRO A 163 9.08 13.98 -3.39
C PRO A 163 7.83 13.10 -3.40
N LEU A 164 7.58 12.38 -4.49
CA LEU A 164 6.53 11.35 -4.57
C LEU A 164 6.78 10.22 -3.56
N VAL A 165 8.07 9.91 -3.33
CA VAL A 165 8.51 8.92 -2.33
C VAL A 165 8.64 9.56 -0.95
N GLN A 166 9.20 10.77 -0.85
CA GLN A 166 9.40 11.44 0.44
C GLN A 166 8.08 11.68 1.18
N THR A 167 7.01 12.03 0.46
CA THR A 167 5.71 12.38 1.08
C THR A 167 5.09 11.21 1.87
N PRO A 168 4.87 10.02 1.29
CA PRO A 168 4.33 8.89 2.03
C PRO A 168 5.32 8.32 3.05
N ALA A 169 6.64 8.36 2.78
CA ALA A 169 7.65 7.97 3.76
C ALA A 169 7.62 8.87 5.00
N LEU A 170 7.57 10.19 4.79
CA LEU A 170 7.43 11.19 5.85
C LEU A 170 6.13 11.01 6.62
N ARG A 171 5.03 10.73 5.92
CA ARG A 171 3.76 10.43 6.58
C ARG A 171 3.87 9.19 7.48
N ALA A 172 4.47 8.11 6.99
CA ALA A 172 4.63 6.89 7.77
C ALA A 172 5.52 7.12 9.00
N VAL A 173 6.65 7.83 8.85
CA VAL A 173 7.54 8.19 9.97
C VAL A 173 6.83 9.11 10.98
N GLY A 174 6.12 10.13 10.49
CA GLY A 174 5.32 11.04 11.31
C GLY A 174 4.26 10.30 12.11
N ASN A 175 3.57 9.33 11.52
CA ASN A 175 2.61 8.48 12.22
C ASN A 175 3.28 7.60 13.29
N ILE A 176 4.44 7.00 12.99
CA ILE A 176 5.18 6.15 13.94
C ILE A 176 5.52 6.94 15.22
N VAL A 177 5.96 8.19 15.10
CA VAL A 177 6.31 9.02 16.27
C VAL A 177 5.10 9.57 17.04
N THR A 178 3.86 9.29 16.59
CA THR A 178 2.66 9.50 17.42
C THR A 178 2.37 8.34 18.37
N GLY A 179 3.12 7.24 18.23
CA GLY A 179 3.07 6.07 19.10
C GLY A 179 3.68 6.30 20.48
N ASP A 180 4.08 5.22 21.15
CA ASP A 180 4.73 5.31 22.46
C ASP A 180 6.19 5.77 22.39
N ASP A 181 6.82 5.97 23.55
CA ASP A 181 8.21 6.41 23.65
C ASP A 181 9.19 5.43 22.98
N LYS A 182 8.90 4.12 23.01
CA LYS A 182 9.76 3.11 22.38
C LYS A 182 9.66 3.20 20.86
N GLN A 183 8.46 3.36 20.32
CA GLN A 183 8.19 3.53 18.90
C GLN A 183 8.85 4.80 18.37
N THR A 184 8.75 5.90 19.12
CA THR A 184 9.47 7.15 18.82
C THR A 184 10.99 6.94 18.87
N GLN A 185 11.50 6.26 19.90
CA GLN A 185 12.93 6.00 20.05
C GLN A 185 13.49 5.15 18.89
N GLN A 186 12.69 4.27 18.28
CA GLN A 186 13.13 3.52 17.10
C GLN A 186 13.43 4.42 15.90
N VAL A 187 12.62 5.45 15.64
CA VAL A 187 12.88 6.43 14.56
C VAL A 187 14.18 7.20 14.85
N ILE A 188 14.40 7.59 16.11
CA ILE A 188 15.63 8.27 16.54
C ILE A 188 16.85 7.36 16.33
N ASN A 189 16.75 6.10 16.74
CA ASN A 189 17.82 5.10 16.57
C ASN A 189 18.13 4.80 15.10
N CYS A 190 17.13 4.92 14.21
CA CYS A 190 17.32 4.81 12.76
C CYS A 190 17.93 6.07 12.13
N GLY A 191 18.23 7.10 12.92
CA GLY A 191 18.84 8.35 12.44
C GLY A 191 17.84 9.36 11.86
N GLY A 192 16.55 9.29 12.24
CA GLY A 192 15.49 10.13 11.66
C GLY A 192 15.65 11.64 11.83
N LEU A 193 16.42 12.11 12.81
CA LEU A 193 16.57 13.54 13.09
C LEU A 193 17.26 14.32 11.97
N GLU A 194 18.30 13.75 11.36
CA GLU A 194 19.06 14.39 10.28
C GLU A 194 18.19 14.66 9.03
N PRO A 195 17.50 13.67 8.44
CA PRO A 195 16.66 13.90 7.28
C PRO A 195 15.43 14.76 7.59
N LEU A 196 14.83 14.65 8.78
CA LEU A 196 13.73 15.53 9.19
C LEU A 196 14.18 16.99 9.26
N HIS A 197 15.35 17.25 9.86
CA HIS A 197 15.93 18.59 9.90
C HIS A 197 16.17 19.14 8.48
N ALA A 198 16.69 18.32 7.55
CA ALA A 198 16.86 18.74 6.16
C ALA A 198 15.51 19.09 5.47
N LEU A 199 14.45 18.32 5.76
CA LEU A 199 13.12 18.54 5.19
C LEU A 199 12.46 19.84 5.67
N LEU A 200 12.80 20.38 6.85
CA LEU A 200 12.35 21.70 7.32
C LEU A 200 12.78 22.83 6.37
N TYR A 201 13.85 22.64 5.60
CA TYR A 201 14.33 23.59 4.59
C TYR A 201 13.89 23.27 3.16
N SER A 202 13.09 22.20 2.97
CA SER A 202 12.62 21.79 1.64
C SER A 202 11.90 22.94 0.93
N PRO A 203 12.05 23.14 -0.40
CA PRO A 203 11.27 24.15 -1.12
C PRO A 203 9.77 23.82 -1.15
N LYS A 204 9.38 22.56 -0.94
CA LYS A 204 7.98 22.12 -0.95
C LYS A 204 7.32 22.36 0.40
N LYS A 205 6.32 23.26 0.42
CA LYS A 205 5.54 23.61 1.63
C LYS A 205 4.99 22.39 2.37
N ASN A 206 4.46 21.40 1.65
CA ASN A 206 3.85 20.23 2.28
C ASN A 206 4.88 19.37 3.02
N LEU A 207 6.09 19.21 2.47
CA LEU A 207 7.17 18.48 3.14
C LEU A 207 7.63 19.23 4.40
N ARG A 208 7.85 20.55 4.31
CA ARG A 208 8.20 21.36 5.49
C ARG A 208 7.15 21.34 6.60
N LYS A 209 5.87 21.22 6.23
CA LYS A 209 4.74 21.21 7.17
C LYS A 209 4.62 19.87 7.90
N GLU A 210 5.07 18.76 7.30
CA GLU A 210 4.95 17.41 7.86
C GLU A 210 6.26 16.89 8.49
N ALA A 211 7.38 17.57 8.25
CA ALA A 211 8.67 17.32 8.91
C ALA A 211 8.76 18.03 10.25
#